data_AF-A0AAU7Y620-F1
#
_entry.id   AF-A0AAU7Y620-F1
#
_cell.length_a   1.000
_cell.length_b   1.000
_cell.length_c   1.000
_cell.angle_alpha   90.00
_cell.angle_beta   90.00
_cell.angle_gamma   90.00
#
_symmetry.space_group_name_H-M   'P 1'
#
loop_
_entity.id
_entity.type
_entity.pdbx_description
1 polymer ?
#
loop_
_entity_poly.entity_id
_entity_poly.type
_entity_poly.pdbx_seq_one_letter_code
_entity_poly.pdbx_strand_id
1 'polypeptide(L)'
;MRTNIRNFHDTTREEPVAHMTDAHRRESERLATMTEAFLASGGTVEQVGFQMSEKPKTFVINPHVPLTQEQRAEPVPPVDKSICIEFAETRLTGDAKLAALVLAEAGRGHPPKRIAFRLGMTEKRVRQLARQYHIKFQCQR
;
A
#
# COMPACT_ATOMS: atom_id res chain seq x y z
N MET A 1 -35.41 -5.51 18.40
CA MET A 1 -34.76 -4.67 17.36
C MET A 1 -33.81 -5.56 16.57
N ARG A 2 -34.11 -5.84 15.28
CA ARG A 2 -33.24 -6.64 14.41
C ARG A 2 -32.22 -5.71 13.75
N THR A 3 -30.93 -5.96 13.96
CA THR A 3 -29.85 -5.30 13.23
C THR A 3 -29.83 -5.86 11.79
N ASN A 4 -30.18 -5.02 10.82
CA ASN A 4 -30.03 -5.35 9.40
C ASN A 4 -28.53 -5.36 9.06
N ILE A 5 -27.89 -6.52 9.16
CA ILE A 5 -26.54 -6.74 8.65
C ILE A 5 -26.62 -6.84 7.12
N ARG A 6 -25.95 -5.92 6.43
CA ARG A 6 -25.87 -5.90 4.96
C ARG A 6 -24.84 -6.92 4.48
N ASN A 7 -25.22 -7.77 3.53
CA ASN A 7 -24.31 -8.67 2.83
C ASN A 7 -23.76 -7.96 1.59
N PHE A 8 -22.58 -7.36 1.70
CA PHE A 8 -21.92 -6.63 0.61
C PHE A 8 -21.40 -7.51 -0.55
N HIS A 9 -21.59 -8.83 -0.46
CA HIS A 9 -21.13 -9.80 -1.45
C HIS A 9 -22.26 -10.37 -2.32
N ASP A 10 -23.49 -9.88 -2.15
CA ASP A 10 -24.61 -10.33 -2.96
C ASP A 10 -24.69 -9.53 -4.27
N THR A 11 -24.16 -10.12 -5.34
CA THR A 11 -24.15 -9.54 -6.69
C THR A 11 -25.44 -9.81 -7.47
N THR A 12 -26.36 -10.59 -6.91
CA THR A 12 -27.66 -10.89 -7.54
C THR A 12 -28.69 -9.78 -7.32
N ARG A 13 -28.38 -8.88 -6.38
CA ARG A 13 -29.22 -7.73 -6.05
C ARG A 13 -28.70 -6.52 -6.81
N GLU A 14 -29.46 -6.08 -7.81
CA GLU A 14 -29.28 -4.75 -8.44
C GLU A 14 -29.70 -3.67 -7.42
N GLU A 15 -28.95 -3.53 -6.33
CA GLU A 15 -29.08 -2.37 -5.47
C GLU A 15 -28.38 -1.19 -6.15
N PRO A 16 -29.01 0.00 -6.22
CA PRO A 16 -28.35 1.18 -6.75
C PRO A 16 -27.09 1.42 -5.92
N VAL A 17 -25.93 1.26 -6.57
CA VAL A 17 -24.61 1.61 -6.05
C VAL A 17 -24.77 2.98 -5.39
N ALA A 18 -24.50 3.08 -4.09
CA ALA A 18 -24.75 4.27 -3.29
C ALA A 18 -24.39 5.54 -4.08
N HIS A 19 -25.40 6.11 -4.73
CA HIS A 19 -25.20 7.18 -5.67
C HIS A 19 -24.66 8.35 -4.87
N MET A 20 -23.65 9.00 -5.42
CA MET A 20 -22.98 10.18 -4.89
C MET A 20 -23.89 10.94 -3.92
N THR A 21 -23.60 10.80 -2.62
CA THR A 21 -24.35 11.52 -1.59
C THR A 21 -24.35 13.02 -1.90
N ASP A 22 -25.34 13.76 -1.41
CA ASP A 22 -25.39 15.22 -1.58
C ASP A 22 -24.10 15.91 -1.11
N ALA A 23 -23.39 15.31 -0.15
CA ALA A 23 -22.08 15.75 0.31
C ALA A 23 -21.00 15.62 -0.79
N HIS A 24 -20.97 14.51 -1.53
CA HIS A 24 -20.05 14.33 -2.66
C HIS A 24 -20.32 15.33 -3.78
N ARG A 25 -21.60 15.63 -4.05
CA ARG A 25 -21.96 16.64 -5.06
C ARG A 25 -21.45 18.03 -4.67
N ARG A 26 -21.72 18.47 -3.43
CA ARG A 26 -21.25 19.77 -2.92
C ARG A 26 -19.73 19.89 -2.96
N GLU A 27 -19.02 18.82 -2.59
CA GLU A 27 -17.55 18.85 -2.64
C GLU A 27 -17.04 18.88 -4.08
N SER A 28 -17.68 18.19 -5.02
CA SER A 28 -17.32 18.25 -6.44
C SER A 28 -17.50 19.66 -7.04
N GLU A 29 -18.60 20.35 -6.71
CA GLU A 29 -18.87 21.74 -7.15
C GLU A 29 -17.84 22.73 -6.57
N ARG A 30 -17.45 22.53 -5.30
CA ARG A 30 -16.42 23.32 -4.65
C ARG A 30 -15.06 23.14 -5.33
N LEU A 31 -14.67 21.89 -5.61
CA LEU A 31 -13.41 21.59 -6.30
C LEU A 31 -13.40 22.17 -7.71
N ALA A 32 -14.50 22.06 -8.45
CA ALA A 32 -14.63 22.65 -9.79
C ALA A 32 -14.37 24.16 -9.77
N THR A 33 -15.03 24.88 -8.85
CA THR A 33 -14.83 26.33 -8.69
C THR A 33 -13.37 26.69 -8.38
N MET A 34 -12.71 25.91 -7.51
CA MET A 34 -11.30 26.15 -7.16
C MET A 34 -10.36 25.87 -8.32
N THR A 35 -10.62 24.80 -9.08
CA THR A 35 -9.84 24.47 -10.27
C THR A 35 -10.00 25.52 -11.36
N GLU A 36 -11.21 26.03 -11.60
CA GLU A 36 -11.44 27.13 -12.53
C GLU A 36 -10.67 28.40 -12.13
N ALA A 37 -10.72 28.78 -10.85
CA ALA A 37 -9.96 29.92 -10.35
C ALA A 37 -8.44 29.73 -10.51
N PHE A 38 -7.94 28.52 -10.26
CA PHE A 38 -6.52 28.19 -10.44
C PHE A 38 -6.08 28.27 -11.90
N LEU A 39 -6.89 27.72 -12.83
CA LEU A 39 -6.63 27.81 -14.26
C LEU A 39 -6.67 29.27 -14.75
N ALA A 40 -7.63 30.07 -14.27
CA ALA A 40 -7.73 31.50 -14.59
C ALA A 40 -6.50 32.30 -14.09
N SER A 41 -5.89 31.87 -12.98
CA SER A 41 -4.64 32.46 -12.48
C SER A 41 -3.37 32.06 -13.26
N GLY A 42 -3.53 31.28 -14.33
CA GLY A 42 -2.42 30.79 -15.17
C GLY A 42 -1.76 29.51 -14.64
N GLY A 43 -2.39 28.83 -13.68
CA GLY A 43 -1.95 27.52 -13.21
C GLY A 43 -2.18 26.43 -14.27
N THR A 44 -1.33 25.41 -14.27
CA THR A 44 -1.46 24.22 -15.13
C THR A 44 -1.81 23.00 -14.28
N VAL A 45 -2.73 22.18 -14.77
CA VAL A 45 -3.13 20.93 -14.10
C VAL A 45 -2.65 19.76 -14.96
N GLU A 46 -1.92 18.83 -14.35
CA GLU A 46 -1.46 17.59 -14.98
C GLU A 46 -2.36 16.43 -14.55
N GLN A 47 -2.83 15.64 -15.51
CA GLN A 47 -3.58 14.42 -15.21
C GLN A 47 -2.60 13.30 -14.85
N VAL A 48 -2.51 13.00 -13.55
CA VAL A 48 -1.69 11.89 -13.03
C VAL A 48 -2.56 10.68 -12.69
N GLY A 49 -2.21 9.52 -13.24
CA GLY A 49 -2.83 8.23 -12.91
C GLY A 49 -3.08 7.32 -14.11
N PHE A 50 -3.20 6.02 -13.85
CA PHE A 50 -3.61 5.02 -14.85
C PHE A 50 -5.10 4.73 -14.71
N GLN A 51 -5.86 4.91 -15.80
CA GLN A 51 -7.25 4.45 -15.84
C GLN A 51 -7.25 2.92 -15.94
N MET A 52 -8.01 2.25 -15.07
CA MET A 52 -8.18 0.80 -15.19
C MET A 52 -8.84 0.50 -16.54
N SER A 53 -8.18 -0.34 -17.35
CA SER A 53 -8.74 -0.82 -18.61
C SER A 53 -10.04 -1.59 -18.34
N GLU A 54 -11.11 -1.25 -19.05
CA GLU A 54 -12.43 -1.92 -18.91
C GLU A 54 -12.37 -3.40 -19.29
N LYS A 55 -11.42 -3.79 -20.14
CA LYS A 55 -11.24 -5.18 -20.55
C LYS A 55 -10.37 -5.91 -19.51
N PRO A 56 -10.83 -7.02 -18.92
CA PRO A 56 -10.00 -7.83 -18.06
C PRO A 56 -8.80 -8.34 -18.89
N LYS A 57 -7.59 -7.98 -18.46
CA LYS A 57 -6.37 -8.48 -19.09
C LYS A 57 -6.27 -9.97 -18.77
N THR A 58 -6.44 -10.82 -19.78
CA THR A 58 -6.26 -12.27 -19.61
C THR A 58 -4.80 -12.54 -19.27
N PHE A 59 -4.53 -12.82 -17.99
CA PHE A 59 -3.21 -13.29 -17.55
C PHE A 59 -3.11 -14.78 -17.90
N VAL A 60 -2.36 -15.09 -18.96
CA VAL A 60 -2.02 -16.48 -19.31
C VAL A 60 -0.72 -16.82 -18.58
N ILE A 61 -0.82 -17.56 -17.47
CA ILE A 61 0.35 -18.18 -16.84
C ILE A 61 0.64 -19.43 -17.68
N ASN A 62 1.68 -19.41 -18.52
CA ASN A 62 2.20 -20.61 -19.18
C ASN A 62 3.14 -21.32 -18.20
N PRO A 63 2.76 -22.46 -17.59
CA PRO A 63 3.57 -23.07 -16.55
C PRO A 63 4.77 -23.88 -17.07
N HIS A 64 4.89 -24.15 -18.38
CA HIS A 64 5.92 -25.10 -18.88
C HIS A 64 6.42 -24.83 -20.31
N VAL A 65 7.09 -23.70 -20.55
CA VAL A 65 7.99 -23.60 -21.72
C VAL A 65 9.30 -22.95 -21.27
N PRO A 66 10.45 -23.64 -21.36
CA PRO A 66 11.74 -22.97 -21.21
C PRO A 66 11.89 -21.98 -22.38
N LEU A 67 12.00 -20.69 -22.08
CA LEU A 67 12.22 -19.64 -23.07
C LEU A 67 13.54 -19.91 -23.81
N THR A 68 13.52 -19.90 -25.16
CA THR A 68 14.74 -19.88 -25.99
C THR A 68 15.48 -18.55 -25.82
N GLN A 69 16.80 -18.54 -26.05
CA GLN A 69 17.65 -17.33 -25.86
C GLN A 69 17.15 -16.11 -26.65
N GLU A 70 16.49 -16.32 -27.79
CA GLU A 70 15.92 -15.26 -28.63
C GLU A 70 14.70 -14.58 -28.00
N GLN A 71 13.84 -15.31 -27.27
CA GLN A 71 12.70 -14.75 -26.54
C GLN A 71 13.12 -13.98 -25.29
N ARG A 72 14.32 -14.26 -24.77
CA ARG A 72 14.94 -13.47 -23.69
C ARG A 72 15.50 -12.14 -24.18
N ALA A 73 15.69 -11.99 -25.49
CA ALA A 73 16.29 -10.83 -26.12
C ALA A 73 15.25 -9.82 -26.66
N GLU A 74 13.96 -9.98 -26.35
CA GLU A 74 12.98 -8.91 -26.61
C GLU A 74 13.44 -7.63 -25.90
N PRO A 75 13.48 -6.49 -26.60
CA PRO A 75 13.83 -5.22 -25.99
C PRO A 75 12.77 -4.90 -24.93
N VAL A 76 13.18 -5.00 -23.67
CA VAL A 76 12.39 -4.58 -22.51
C VAL A 76 11.83 -3.19 -22.84
N PRO A 77 10.51 -2.96 -22.80
CA PRO A 77 9.97 -1.62 -22.98
C PRO A 77 10.66 -0.69 -21.98
N PRO A 78 10.96 0.57 -22.35
CA PRO A 78 11.64 1.49 -21.45
C PRO A 78 10.81 1.61 -20.17
N VAL A 79 11.28 0.95 -19.10
CA VAL A 79 10.69 1.07 -17.78
C VAL A 79 11.00 2.50 -17.36
N ASP A 80 9.95 3.31 -17.26
CA ASP A 80 10.06 4.67 -16.73
C ASP A 80 10.75 4.60 -15.36
N LYS A 81 11.99 5.09 -15.33
CA LYS A 81 12.86 5.15 -14.14
C LYS A 81 12.31 6.10 -13.06
N SER A 82 11.16 6.73 -13.31
CA SER A 82 10.49 7.67 -12.41
C SER A 82 9.71 6.99 -11.29
N ILE A 83 9.48 5.67 -11.35
CA ILE A 83 9.02 4.88 -10.19
C ILE A 83 10.23 4.23 -9.49
N CYS A 84 11.38 4.90 -9.50
CA CYS A 84 12.29 4.79 -8.37
C CYS A 84 11.68 5.66 -7.27
N ILE A 85 10.74 5.10 -6.50
CA ILE A 85 10.62 5.57 -5.11
C ILE A 85 12.04 5.38 -4.58
N GLU A 86 12.75 6.48 -4.38
CA GLU A 86 13.93 6.49 -3.55
C GLU A 86 13.44 5.99 -2.19
N PHE A 87 13.43 4.66 -2.02
CA PHE A 87 13.65 4.08 -0.72
C PHE A 87 14.97 4.67 -0.34
N ALA A 88 14.90 5.76 0.41
CA ALA A 88 16.03 6.35 1.04
C ALA A 88 16.69 5.17 1.75
N GLU A 89 17.76 4.67 1.16
CA GLU A 89 18.77 3.88 1.83
C GLU A 89 19.47 4.83 2.81
N THR A 90 18.70 5.50 3.67
CA THR A 90 19.14 5.87 4.99
C THR A 90 19.83 4.62 5.50
N ARG A 91 21.16 4.70 5.53
CA ARG A 91 22.04 3.66 6.04
C ARG A 91 21.69 3.49 7.51
N LEU A 92 20.62 2.76 7.77
CA LEU A 92 20.15 2.46 9.12
C LEU A 92 21.35 1.78 9.78
N THR A 93 21.91 2.45 10.77
CA THR A 93 22.95 1.90 11.62
C THR A 93 22.45 0.60 12.25
N GLY A 94 23.34 -0.32 12.60
CA GLY A 94 22.99 -1.70 12.97
C GLY A 94 21.81 -1.82 13.93
N ASP A 95 21.76 -0.99 14.97
CA ASP A 95 20.66 -0.95 15.94
C ASP A 95 19.34 -0.42 15.37
N ALA A 96 19.38 0.56 14.47
CA ALA A 96 18.19 1.08 13.80
C ALA A 96 17.57 0.04 12.85
N LYS A 97 18.40 -0.78 12.18
CA LYS A 97 17.92 -1.92 11.38
C LYS A 97 17.22 -2.95 12.26
N LEU A 98 17.81 -3.30 13.40
CA LEU A 98 17.20 -4.23 14.34
C LEU A 98 15.90 -3.67 14.93
N ALA A 99 15.86 -2.38 15.26
CA ALA A 99 14.64 -1.73 15.74
C ALA A 99 13.52 -1.73 14.68
N ALA A 100 13.84 -1.50 13.41
CA ALA A 100 12.88 -1.60 12.32
C ALA A 100 12.29 -3.02 12.18
N LEU A 101 13.12 -4.06 12.30
CA LEU A 101 12.66 -5.45 12.32
C LEU A 101 11.77 -5.73 13.53
N VAL A 102 12.15 -5.24 14.72
CA VAL A 102 11.33 -5.37 15.94
C VAL A 102 9.98 -4.65 15.77
N LEU A 103 9.96 -3.46 15.16
CA LEU A 103 8.73 -2.71 14.88
C LEU A 103 7.81 -3.47 13.91
N ALA A 104 8.36 -4.01 12.83
CA ALA A 104 7.61 -4.79 11.86
C ALA A 104 6.96 -6.02 12.49
N GLU A 105 7.69 -6.74 13.35
CA GLU A 105 7.16 -7.92 14.03
C GLU A 105 6.20 -7.58 15.18
N ALA A 106 6.42 -6.45 15.87
CA ALA A 106 5.49 -5.94 16.87
C ALA A 106 4.15 -5.52 16.23
N GLY A 107 4.19 -4.93 15.03
CA GLY A 107 3.01 -4.58 14.25
C GLY A 107 2.19 -5.80 13.79
N ARG A 108 2.83 -6.96 13.66
CA ARG A 108 2.17 -8.27 13.45
C ARG A 108 1.61 -8.89 14.74
N GLY A 109 1.70 -8.19 15.87
CA GLY A 109 1.17 -8.63 17.16
C GLY A 109 2.03 -9.69 17.88
N HIS A 110 3.28 -9.90 17.47
CA HIS A 110 4.14 -10.88 18.14
C HIS A 110 4.66 -10.37 19.50
N PRO A 111 4.72 -11.24 20.53
CA PRO A 111 5.26 -10.85 21.83
C PRO A 111 6.79 -10.76 21.79
N PRO A 112 7.43 -9.97 22.69
CA PRO A 112 8.88 -9.75 22.71
C PRO A 112 9.70 -11.05 22.71
N LYS A 113 9.24 -12.07 23.43
CA LYS A 113 9.90 -13.39 23.51
C LYS A 113 9.96 -14.11 22.15
N ARG A 114 8.89 -14.02 21.36
CA ARG A 114 8.81 -14.63 20.02
C ARG A 114 9.69 -13.88 19.01
N ILE A 115 9.73 -12.55 19.12
CA ILE A 115 10.57 -11.69 18.28
C ILE A 115 12.05 -11.96 18.57
N ALA A 116 12.42 -12.09 19.85
CA ALA A 116 13.76 -12.43 20.28
C ALA A 116 14.24 -13.75 19.65
N PHE A 117 13.40 -14.80 19.73
CA PHE A 117 13.68 -16.09 19.12
C PHE A 117 13.86 -16.00 17.60
N ARG A 118 13.00 -15.25 16.90
CA ARG A 118 13.05 -15.12 15.44
C ARG A 118 14.25 -14.32 14.95
N LEU A 119 14.60 -13.24 15.64
CA LEU A 119 15.70 -12.35 15.26
C LEU A 119 17.06 -12.78 15.84
N GLY A 120 17.14 -13.92 16.54
CA GLY A 120 18.38 -14.44 17.11
C GLY A 120 18.99 -13.54 18.19
N MET A 121 18.17 -12.78 18.93
CA MET A 121 18.62 -11.85 19.96
C MET A 121 17.96 -12.15 21.31
N THR A 122 18.49 -11.60 22.40
CA THR A 122 17.90 -11.79 23.73
C THR A 122 16.63 -10.97 23.89
N GLU A 123 15.66 -11.47 24.68
CA GLU A 123 14.43 -10.73 24.99
C GLU A 123 14.72 -9.37 25.64
N LYS A 124 15.76 -9.30 26.48
CA LYS A 124 16.25 -8.05 27.06
C LYS A 124 16.63 -7.03 25.98
N ARG A 125 17.31 -7.47 24.92
CA ARG A 125 17.70 -6.59 23.81
C ARG A 125 16.49 -6.07 23.03
N VAL A 126 15.50 -6.93 22.76
CA VAL A 126 14.23 -6.53 22.12
C VAL A 126 13.51 -5.46 22.94
N ARG A 127 13.37 -5.66 24.26
CA ARG A 127 12.71 -4.70 25.15
C ARG A 127 13.49 -3.39 25.24
N GLN A 128 14.82 -3.43 25.21
CA GLN A 128 15.66 -2.24 25.20
C GLN A 128 15.46 -1.44 23.91
N LEU A 129 15.51 -2.08 22.75
CA LEU A 129 15.24 -1.43 21.46
C LEU A 129 13.83 -0.84 21.41
N ALA A 130 12.84 -1.57 21.92
CA ALA A 130 11.47 -1.06 21.98
C ALA A 130 11.33 0.20 22.86
N ARG A 131 12.07 0.29 23.96
CA ARG A 131 12.12 1.50 24.79
C ARG A 131 12.84 2.66 24.07
N GLN A 132 13.99 2.39 23.45
CA GLN A 132 14.80 3.39 22.76
C GLN A 132 14.09 3.99 21.54
N TYR A 133 13.34 3.17 20.81
CA TYR A 133 12.65 3.55 19.57
C TYR A 133 11.13 3.70 19.73
N HIS A 134 10.64 3.76 20.98
CA HIS A 134 9.21 3.94 21.30
C HIS A 134 8.25 2.95 20.62
N ILE A 135 8.67 1.69 20.46
CA ILE A 135 7.87 0.63 19.84
C ILE A 135 6.88 0.07 20.87
N LYS A 136 5.59 0.06 20.52
CA LYS A 136 4.51 -0.49 21.36
C LYS A 136 4.20 -1.93 20.95
N PHE A 137 4.20 -2.85 21.91
CA PHE A 137 3.74 -4.22 21.69
C PHE A 137 2.26 -4.34 22.04
N GLN A 138 1.48 -4.97 21.16
CA GLN A 138 0.07 -5.26 21.41
C GLN A 138 -0.12 -6.42 22.41
N CYS A 139 0.80 -7.39 22.42
CA CYS A 139 0.78 -8.53 23.34
C CYS A 139 2.06 -8.53 24.19
N GLN A 140 1.93 -8.44 25.52
CA GLN A 140 3.07 -8.38 26.47
C GLN A 140 3.32 -9.67 27.28
N ARG A 141 2.66 -10.79 26.94
CA ARG A 141 2.83 -12.08 27.64
C ARG A 141 3.80 -13.01 26.93
#